data_AF-A0A8A1MNM4-F1
#
_entry.id   AF-A0A8A1MNM4-F1
#
_cell.length_a   1.000
_cell.length_b   1.000
_cell.length_c   1.000
_cell.angle_alpha   90.00
_cell.angle_beta   90.00
_cell.angle_gamma   90.00
#
_symmetry.space_group_name_H-M   'P 1'
#
loop_
_entity.id
_entity.type
_entity.pdbx_description
1 polymer ?
#
loop_
_entity_poly.entity_id
_entity_poly.type
_entity_poly.pdbx_seq_one_letter_code
_entity_poly.pdbx_strand_id
1 'polypeptide(L)'
;MYDNDDGIDRDSKSACRKILGANPEVPKRTVFEQCAFESTCRRLQKKNETGVIRIIGELIVASAESAIDLSHVTFPHLVVSVNEGWDSSISLDEDQRLPPPAQTPHLPQSRQFRLSRPQPDYAVGFPRQCFSEARLEKLAPFVGEVGDMSFFMSTAYMYFPFMTVEVKCGKAALDIADRQNAHSMALSIRGVVKLFRAVKREKELHRQILAFSISHDHCSVGIYGHYPMIEGEKTTYYRHAIHKFDFTSLDGKEKWTSYKFSMSVYNDWAPSHFKKICSAIDELPQVNFEVSQASQISQQPEVLHQSELSFSESTGLSQGVGGVDIQGSSFTSVLEEADGLQNVAMGAPVTQQSEEGSAEAFNMSKKRRTFR
;
A
#
# COMPACT_ATOMS: atom_id res chain seq x y z
N MET A 1 3.85 -8.71 8.70
CA MET A 1 4.74 -9.16 7.62
C MET A 1 6.17 -8.84 8.04
N TYR A 2 7.07 -9.80 7.96
CA TYR A 2 8.49 -9.61 8.31
C TYR A 2 9.34 -9.86 7.06
N ASP A 3 10.65 -9.73 7.19
CA ASP A 3 11.55 -10.20 6.14
C ASP A 3 11.56 -11.73 6.14
N ASN A 4 11.77 -12.33 4.97
CA ASN A 4 12.09 -13.75 4.88
C ASN A 4 13.58 -13.95 5.21
N ASP A 5 13.95 -15.12 5.74
CA ASP A 5 15.34 -15.44 6.05
C ASP A 5 16.27 -15.38 4.82
N ASP A 6 15.76 -15.72 3.63
CA ASP A 6 16.49 -15.58 2.36
C ASP A 6 16.57 -14.12 1.88
N GLY A 7 15.68 -13.25 2.38
CA GLY A 7 15.58 -11.84 2.05
C GLY A 7 15.37 -11.55 0.56
N ILE A 8 15.50 -10.27 0.21
CA ILE A 8 15.43 -9.81 -1.19
C ILE A 8 16.66 -10.23 -2.02
N ASP A 9 16.48 -10.26 -3.35
CA ASP A 9 17.53 -10.59 -4.30
C ASP A 9 18.64 -9.52 -4.37
N ARG A 10 19.75 -9.86 -5.04
CA ARG A 10 20.94 -8.98 -5.11
C ARG A 10 20.64 -7.67 -5.85
N ASP A 11 19.82 -7.74 -6.90
CA ASP A 11 19.50 -6.59 -7.74
C ASP A 11 18.62 -5.60 -6.99
N SER A 12 17.62 -6.08 -6.24
CA SER A 12 16.80 -5.26 -5.34
C SER A 12 17.64 -4.64 -4.22
N LYS A 13 18.59 -5.40 -3.62
CA LYS A 13 19.53 -4.83 -2.62
C LYS A 13 20.38 -3.72 -3.21
N SER A 14 20.79 -3.85 -4.47
CA SER A 14 21.56 -2.82 -5.18
C SER A 14 20.69 -1.59 -5.47
N ALA A 15 19.48 -1.81 -5.99
CA ALA A 15 18.51 -0.77 -6.30
C ALA A 15 18.13 0.04 -5.06
N CYS A 16 17.81 -0.60 -3.93
CA CYS A 16 17.49 0.10 -2.69
C CYS A 16 18.65 0.97 -2.19
N ARG A 17 19.89 0.47 -2.24
CA ARG A 17 21.07 1.26 -1.86
C ARG A 17 21.27 2.46 -2.80
N LYS A 18 21.04 2.28 -4.10
CA LYS A 18 21.13 3.36 -5.08
C LYS A 18 20.06 4.44 -4.83
N ILE A 19 18.80 4.03 -4.63
CA ILE A 19 17.68 4.94 -4.38
C ILE A 19 17.88 5.69 -3.05
N LEU A 20 18.29 4.99 -1.98
CA LEU A 20 18.52 5.60 -0.67
C LEU A 20 19.74 6.54 -0.65
N GLY A 21 20.77 6.21 -1.43
CA GLY A 21 21.99 7.03 -1.56
C GLY A 21 21.88 8.18 -2.57
N ALA A 22 20.76 8.27 -3.30
CA ALA A 22 20.55 9.34 -4.26
C ALA A 22 20.32 10.69 -3.56
N ASN A 23 20.61 11.78 -4.28
CA ASN A 23 20.58 13.12 -3.73
C ASN A 23 19.85 14.12 -4.65
N PRO A 24 18.52 13.93 -4.88
CA PRO A 24 17.73 14.89 -5.63
C PRO A 24 17.62 16.24 -4.90
N GLU A 25 17.27 17.29 -5.64
CA GLU A 25 17.02 18.61 -5.06
C GLU A 25 15.86 18.56 -4.07
N VAL A 26 15.96 19.36 -3.01
CA VAL A 26 14.94 19.46 -1.95
C VAL A 26 14.24 20.81 -2.00
N PRO A 27 12.98 20.90 -1.56
CA PRO A 27 12.24 22.16 -1.53
C PRO A 27 12.93 23.20 -0.64
N LYS A 28 12.92 24.45 -1.11
CA LYS A 28 13.43 25.62 -0.38
C LYS A 28 12.29 26.33 0.34
N ARG A 29 12.62 27.17 1.33
CA ARG A 29 11.68 27.98 2.12
C ARG A 29 10.63 27.16 2.85
N THR A 30 11.07 26.06 3.47
CA THR A 30 10.20 25.11 4.18
C THR A 30 10.42 25.13 5.68
N VAL A 31 9.52 24.48 6.42
CA VAL A 31 9.66 24.28 7.86
C VAL A 31 10.83 23.34 8.24
N PHE A 32 11.52 22.73 7.26
CA PHE A 32 12.73 21.95 7.45
C PHE A 32 14.03 22.78 7.35
N GLU A 33 13.94 24.08 7.08
CA GLU A 33 15.09 24.98 7.17
C GLU A 33 15.58 25.16 8.61
N GLN A 34 16.88 25.43 8.79
CA GLN A 34 17.55 25.42 10.09
C GLN A 34 16.89 26.34 11.12
N CYS A 35 16.44 27.52 10.72
CA CYS A 35 15.82 28.50 11.61
C CYS A 35 14.43 28.07 12.11
N ALA A 36 13.72 27.22 11.35
CA ALA A 36 12.35 26.82 11.64
C ALA A 36 12.24 25.40 12.22
N PHE A 37 13.18 24.52 11.86
CA PHE A 37 13.09 23.07 12.07
C PHE A 37 12.79 22.69 13.52
N GLU A 38 13.63 23.12 14.48
CA GLU A 38 13.42 22.78 15.89
C GLU A 38 12.06 23.26 16.42
N SER A 39 11.68 24.49 16.07
CA SER A 39 10.39 25.05 16.50
C SER A 39 9.21 24.27 15.92
N THR A 40 9.37 23.75 14.70
CA THR A 40 8.38 22.91 14.04
C THR A 40 8.28 21.55 14.70
N CYS A 41 9.41 20.87 14.95
CA CYS A 41 9.43 19.59 15.67
C CYS A 41 8.77 19.70 17.06
N ARG A 42 9.06 20.77 17.81
CA ARG A 42 8.41 21.03 19.12
C ARG A 42 6.88 21.20 18.99
N ARG A 43 6.40 21.81 17.90
CA ARG A 43 4.96 21.97 17.65
C ARG A 43 4.30 20.64 17.24
N LEU A 44 4.99 19.82 16.43
CA LEU A 44 4.47 18.56 15.91
C LEU A 44 4.20 17.53 17.00
N GLN A 45 4.96 17.53 18.10
CA GLN A 45 4.72 16.66 19.26
C GLN A 45 3.29 16.78 19.84
N LYS A 46 2.62 17.92 19.61
CA LYS A 46 1.26 18.18 20.11
C LYS A 46 0.19 18.02 19.02
N LYS A 47 0.56 17.51 17.84
CA LYS A 47 -0.35 17.37 16.69
C LYS A 47 -0.84 15.93 16.56
N ASN A 48 -2.08 15.80 16.11
CA ASN A 48 -2.64 14.54 15.64
C ASN A 48 -2.13 14.21 14.23
N GLU A 49 -2.55 13.06 13.69
CA GLU A 49 -2.15 12.55 12.37
C GLU A 49 -2.38 13.57 11.27
N THR A 50 -3.59 14.15 11.21
CA THR A 50 -3.94 15.20 10.24
C THR A 50 -3.02 16.41 10.36
N GLY A 51 -2.65 16.81 11.57
CA GLY A 51 -1.73 17.92 11.80
C GLY A 51 -0.30 17.60 11.33
N VAL A 52 0.16 16.37 11.51
CA VAL A 52 1.47 15.92 10.99
C VAL A 52 1.45 15.90 9.46
N ILE A 53 0.43 15.27 8.85
CA ILE A 53 0.25 15.22 7.39
C ILE A 53 0.25 16.63 6.80
N ARG A 54 -0.56 17.55 7.36
CA ARG A 54 -0.68 18.91 6.84
C ARG A 54 0.59 19.75 6.96
N ILE A 55 1.41 19.54 7.98
CA ILE A 55 2.58 20.40 8.24
C ILE A 55 3.83 19.86 7.56
N ILE A 56 4.01 18.53 7.54
CA ILE A 56 5.26 17.91 7.05
C ILE A 56 5.06 16.78 6.05
N GLY A 57 3.83 16.36 5.72
CA GLY A 57 3.58 15.19 4.86
C GLY A 57 4.37 15.25 3.55
N GLU A 58 4.25 16.35 2.81
CA GLU A 58 4.98 16.55 1.54
C GLU A 58 6.49 16.76 1.70
N LEU A 59 6.96 17.08 2.92
CA LEU A 59 8.39 17.20 3.24
C LEU A 59 8.99 15.86 3.67
N ILE A 60 8.16 14.87 4.01
CA ILE A 60 8.57 13.49 4.29
C ILE A 60 8.42 12.63 3.03
N VAL A 61 7.32 12.77 2.29
CA VAL A 61 7.07 12.06 1.02
C VAL A 61 6.57 13.06 0.00
N ALA A 62 7.32 13.25 -1.09
CA ALA A 62 6.93 14.18 -2.13
C ALA A 62 5.62 13.74 -2.81
N SER A 63 4.73 14.68 -3.10
CA SER A 63 3.58 14.43 -3.97
C SER A 63 4.08 14.15 -5.40
N ALA A 64 3.85 12.95 -5.92
CA ALA A 64 4.23 12.54 -7.27
C ALA A 64 3.63 13.46 -8.36
N GLU A 65 2.33 13.78 -8.28
CA GLU A 65 1.67 14.67 -9.24
C GLU A 65 2.24 16.09 -9.18
N SER A 66 2.39 16.67 -7.98
CA SER A 66 2.99 18.00 -7.84
C SER A 66 4.45 18.01 -8.31
N ALA A 67 5.18 16.92 -8.11
CA ALA A 67 6.55 16.80 -8.61
C ALA A 67 6.61 16.69 -10.15
N ILE A 68 5.60 16.09 -10.79
CA ILE A 68 5.45 16.09 -12.26
C ILE A 68 5.11 17.50 -12.75
N ASP A 69 4.12 18.16 -12.16
CA ASP A 69 3.67 19.50 -12.56
C ASP A 69 4.79 20.55 -12.43
N LEU A 70 5.64 20.40 -11.40
CA LEU A 70 6.82 21.23 -11.17
C LEU A 70 8.06 20.77 -11.96
N SER A 71 7.94 19.75 -12.83
CA SER A 71 9.03 19.20 -13.63
C SER A 71 10.23 18.65 -12.83
N HIS A 72 10.01 18.28 -11.56
CA HIS A 72 11.00 17.60 -10.73
C HIS A 72 11.01 16.08 -10.96
N VAL A 73 9.93 15.54 -11.52
CA VAL A 73 9.83 14.16 -11.99
C VAL A 73 9.63 14.15 -13.50
N THR A 74 10.52 13.49 -14.23
CA THR A 74 10.46 13.44 -15.71
C THR A 74 9.56 12.33 -16.24
N PHE A 75 9.07 11.45 -15.38
CA PHE A 75 8.19 10.35 -15.72
C PHE A 75 6.73 10.73 -15.40
N PRO A 76 5.92 11.15 -16.40
CA PRO A 76 4.62 11.77 -16.16
C PRO A 76 3.47 10.77 -15.96
N HIS A 77 3.79 9.49 -15.73
CA HIS A 77 2.81 8.41 -15.68
C HIS A 77 2.54 7.96 -14.24
N LEU A 78 2.46 8.92 -13.31
CA LEU A 78 2.14 8.65 -11.92
C LEU A 78 0.82 9.33 -11.56
N VAL A 79 0.05 8.66 -10.72
CA VAL A 79 -1.19 9.19 -10.14
C VAL A 79 -1.15 8.96 -8.63
N VAL A 80 -1.78 9.86 -7.88
CA VAL A 80 -1.90 9.73 -6.42
C VAL A 80 -3.33 9.54 -5.96
N SER A 81 -3.48 8.85 -4.84
CA SER A 81 -4.72 8.82 -4.06
C SER A 81 -4.40 9.24 -2.64
N VAL A 82 -5.27 10.05 -2.02
CA VAL A 82 -5.04 10.60 -0.69
C VAL A 82 -6.19 10.22 0.23
N ASN A 83 -5.92 9.34 1.20
CA ASN A 83 -6.91 8.83 2.15
C ASN A 83 -8.16 8.25 1.47
N GLU A 84 -8.00 7.59 0.32
CA GLU A 84 -9.08 6.96 -0.43
C GLU A 84 -9.11 5.45 -0.21
N GLY A 85 -10.32 4.91 -0.07
CA GLY A 85 -10.52 3.48 0.03
C GLY A 85 -10.14 2.78 -1.27
N TRP A 86 -9.49 1.62 -1.15
CA TRP A 86 -9.15 0.80 -2.31
C TRP A 86 -10.34 -0.05 -2.77
N ASP A 87 -11.40 0.64 -3.19
CA ASP A 87 -12.71 0.07 -3.55
C ASP A 87 -12.70 -0.77 -4.83
N SER A 88 -11.70 -0.57 -5.68
CA SER A 88 -11.53 -1.34 -6.92
C SER A 88 -10.60 -2.55 -6.74
N SER A 89 -10.18 -2.85 -5.50
CA SER A 89 -9.28 -3.96 -5.22
C SER A 89 -10.04 -5.19 -4.70
N ILE A 90 -9.74 -6.36 -5.25
CA ILE A 90 -10.21 -7.65 -4.70
C ILE A 90 -9.56 -7.85 -3.32
N SER A 91 -10.28 -8.34 -2.31
CA SER A 91 -9.68 -8.55 -0.97
C SER A 91 -8.72 -9.76 -0.93
N LEU A 92 -7.82 -9.82 0.06
CA LEU A 92 -6.93 -10.98 0.27
C LEU A 92 -7.69 -12.26 0.66
N ASP A 93 -8.84 -12.14 1.33
CA ASP A 93 -9.64 -13.29 1.78
C ASP A 93 -10.57 -13.88 0.71
N GLU A 94 -10.75 -13.24 -0.44
CA GLU A 94 -11.66 -13.75 -1.49
C GLU A 94 -11.07 -14.92 -2.29
N ASP A 95 -9.76 -14.97 -2.48
CA ASP A 95 -9.07 -16.10 -3.16
C ASP A 95 -9.15 -17.41 -2.33
N GLN A 96 -9.59 -17.34 -1.06
CA GLN A 96 -9.74 -18.50 -0.16
C GLN A 96 -11.17 -19.03 -0.09
N ARG A 97 -12.14 -18.38 -0.73
CA ARG A 97 -13.53 -18.87 -0.77
C ARG A 97 -13.67 -19.89 -1.89
N LEU A 98 -13.43 -21.17 -1.57
CA LEU A 98 -14.01 -22.26 -2.37
C LEU A 98 -15.52 -21.99 -2.51
N PRO A 99 -16.15 -22.26 -3.68
CA PRO A 99 -17.60 -22.25 -3.75
C PRO A 99 -18.10 -23.25 -2.68
N PRO A 100 -19.08 -22.88 -1.85
CA PRO A 100 -19.64 -23.82 -0.90
C PRO A 100 -20.13 -25.05 -1.68
N PRO A 101 -19.85 -26.28 -1.20
CA PRO A 101 -20.48 -27.46 -1.76
C PRO A 101 -21.98 -27.20 -1.81
N ALA A 102 -22.60 -27.46 -2.97
CA ALA A 102 -24.05 -27.44 -3.05
C ALA A 102 -24.60 -28.30 -1.91
N GLN A 103 -25.43 -27.69 -1.06
CA GLN A 103 -26.08 -28.26 0.13
C GLN A 103 -25.27 -28.19 1.44
N THR A 104 -25.15 -27.00 2.01
CA THR A 104 -25.12 -26.85 3.48
C THR A 104 -26.25 -25.90 3.90
N PRO A 105 -27.14 -26.32 4.82
CA PRO A 105 -28.19 -25.45 5.33
C PRO A 105 -27.58 -24.19 5.94
N HIS A 106 -28.26 -23.05 5.76
CA HIS A 106 -27.87 -21.75 6.30
C HIS A 106 -27.59 -21.82 7.80
N LEU A 107 -26.32 -22.01 8.15
CA LEU A 107 -25.81 -21.62 9.46
C LEU A 107 -25.94 -20.09 9.56
N PRO A 108 -26.31 -19.54 10.73
CA PRO A 108 -26.27 -18.10 10.92
C PRO A 108 -24.85 -17.65 10.56
N GLN A 109 -24.73 -16.61 9.71
CA GLN A 109 -23.47 -16.01 9.29
C GLN A 109 -22.64 -15.61 10.53
N SER A 110 -21.90 -16.56 11.07
CA SER A 110 -21.01 -16.36 12.19
C SER A 110 -19.85 -15.53 11.66
N ARG A 111 -19.95 -14.20 11.86
CA ARG A 111 -18.89 -13.19 11.69
C ARG A 111 -17.77 -13.66 10.77
N GLN A 112 -18.03 -13.72 9.47
CA GLN A 112 -16.96 -13.91 8.49
C GLN A 112 -15.96 -12.78 8.72
N PHE A 113 -14.75 -13.11 9.20
CA PHE A 113 -13.66 -12.16 9.34
C PHE A 113 -13.33 -11.63 7.94
N ARG A 114 -13.93 -10.49 7.57
CA ARG A 114 -13.53 -9.73 6.38
C ARG A 114 -12.37 -8.84 6.78
N LEU A 115 -11.28 -8.92 6.01
CA LEU A 115 -10.18 -7.99 6.19
C LEU A 115 -10.67 -6.58 5.87
N SER A 116 -10.26 -5.60 6.67
CA SER A 116 -10.61 -4.21 6.45
C SER A 116 -10.04 -3.74 5.12
N ARG A 117 -10.87 -3.11 4.30
CA ARG A 117 -10.44 -2.49 3.04
C ARG A 117 -9.30 -1.51 3.30
N PRO A 118 -8.18 -1.58 2.56
CA PRO A 118 -7.12 -0.59 2.67
C PRO A 118 -7.59 0.83 2.35
N GLN A 119 -7.07 1.80 3.10
CA GLN A 119 -7.27 3.23 2.88
C GLN A 119 -6.00 3.97 3.31
N PRO A 120 -4.93 3.94 2.49
CA PRO A 120 -3.67 4.59 2.82
C PRO A 120 -3.83 6.11 2.88
N ASP A 121 -3.11 6.78 3.79
CA ASP A 121 -3.07 8.25 3.86
C ASP A 121 -2.57 8.86 2.55
N TYR A 122 -1.66 8.17 1.87
CA TYR A 122 -1.18 8.51 0.53
C TYR A 122 -0.76 7.24 -0.21
N ALA A 123 -1.07 7.16 -1.51
CA ALA A 123 -0.61 6.09 -2.38
C ALA A 123 -0.23 6.58 -3.77
N VAL A 124 0.64 5.82 -4.45
CA VAL A 124 1.09 6.09 -5.81
C VAL A 124 0.94 4.85 -6.67
N GLY A 125 0.43 5.03 -7.88
CA GLY A 125 0.34 4.01 -8.91
C GLY A 125 0.41 4.62 -10.30
N PHE A 126 -0.10 3.88 -11.27
CA PHE A 126 -0.13 4.30 -12.67
C PHE A 126 -1.55 4.70 -13.08
N PRO A 127 -1.76 5.85 -13.74
CA PRO A 127 -3.06 6.22 -14.26
C PRO A 127 -3.43 5.34 -15.45
N ARG A 128 -4.73 5.07 -15.68
CA ARG A 128 -5.19 4.31 -16.85
C ARG A 128 -4.61 4.85 -18.18
N GLN A 129 -4.47 6.17 -18.28
CA GLN A 129 -4.04 6.91 -19.47
C GLN A 129 -2.58 6.64 -19.88
N CYS A 130 -1.75 6.07 -18.99
CA CYS A 130 -0.37 5.72 -19.38
C CYS A 130 -0.28 4.42 -20.19
N PHE A 131 -1.33 3.60 -20.22
CA PHE A 131 -1.39 2.39 -21.02
C PHE A 131 -1.98 2.70 -22.40
N SER A 132 -1.37 2.16 -23.46
CA SER A 132 -1.92 2.25 -24.82
C SER A 132 -3.24 1.52 -24.94
N GLU A 133 -4.06 1.88 -25.91
CA GLU A 133 -5.36 1.24 -26.17
C GLU A 133 -5.23 -0.29 -26.30
N ALA A 134 -4.27 -0.77 -27.10
CA ALA A 134 -3.99 -2.21 -27.24
C ALA A 134 -3.62 -2.92 -25.92
N ARG A 135 -3.01 -2.20 -24.95
CA ARG A 135 -2.71 -2.76 -23.62
C ARG A 135 -3.95 -2.78 -22.74
N LEU A 136 -4.78 -1.74 -22.84
CA LEU A 136 -6.05 -1.66 -22.13
C LEU A 136 -7.02 -2.74 -22.59
N GLU A 137 -7.08 -3.03 -23.89
CA GLU A 137 -7.85 -4.16 -24.44
C GLU A 137 -7.41 -5.50 -23.85
N LYS A 138 -6.10 -5.72 -23.72
CA LYS A 138 -5.55 -6.95 -23.09
C LYS A 138 -5.84 -7.03 -21.59
N LEU A 139 -5.92 -5.88 -20.91
CA LEU A 139 -6.26 -5.82 -19.49
C LEU A 139 -7.76 -5.95 -19.24
N ALA A 140 -8.62 -5.59 -20.20
CA ALA A 140 -10.06 -5.52 -20.02
C ALA A 140 -10.68 -6.80 -19.41
N PRO A 141 -10.31 -8.03 -19.83
CA PRO A 141 -10.86 -9.26 -19.22
C PRO A 141 -10.54 -9.45 -17.73
N PHE A 142 -9.50 -8.78 -17.22
CA PHE A 142 -9.05 -8.89 -15.82
C PHE A 142 -9.49 -7.70 -14.96
N VAL A 143 -9.84 -6.58 -15.60
CA VAL A 143 -10.27 -5.36 -14.92
C VAL A 143 -11.79 -5.35 -14.73
N GLY A 144 -12.54 -5.83 -15.74
CA GLY A 144 -13.99 -5.78 -15.72
C GLY A 144 -14.55 -4.43 -16.15
N GLU A 145 -15.83 -4.22 -15.83
CA GLU A 145 -16.56 -2.99 -16.13
C GLU A 145 -16.34 -1.91 -15.05
N VAL A 146 -16.92 -0.73 -15.27
CA VAL A 146 -16.84 0.37 -14.30
C VAL A 146 -17.52 -0.04 -12.99
N GLY A 147 -16.76 -0.05 -11.91
CA GLY A 147 -17.23 -0.43 -10.57
C GLY A 147 -16.86 -1.85 -10.15
N ASP A 148 -16.33 -2.66 -11.07
CA ASP A 148 -15.83 -3.98 -10.73
C ASP A 148 -14.53 -3.90 -9.92
N MET A 149 -14.29 -4.94 -9.11
CA MET A 149 -13.05 -5.13 -8.40
C MET A 149 -12.06 -5.91 -9.26
N SER A 150 -10.79 -5.52 -9.23
CA SER A 150 -9.71 -6.18 -9.95
C SER A 150 -8.52 -6.48 -9.04
N PHE A 151 -7.69 -7.44 -9.46
CA PHE A 151 -6.36 -7.62 -8.85
C PHE A 151 -5.38 -6.51 -9.24
N PHE A 152 -5.67 -5.75 -10.30
CA PHE A 152 -4.74 -4.78 -10.89
C PHE A 152 -4.99 -3.34 -10.47
N MET A 153 -6.04 -3.08 -9.70
CA MET A 153 -6.47 -1.71 -9.35
C MET A 153 -6.61 -1.54 -7.83
N SER A 154 -6.33 -0.32 -7.36
CA SER A 154 -6.67 0.12 -5.99
C SER A 154 -7.93 0.96 -6.01
N THR A 155 -7.93 2.05 -6.77
CA THR A 155 -9.08 2.94 -7.00
C THR A 155 -9.49 2.85 -8.47
N ALA A 156 -10.64 3.46 -8.83
CA ALA A 156 -11.15 3.46 -10.20
C ALA A 156 -10.17 4.06 -11.24
N TYR A 157 -9.17 4.82 -10.79
CA TYR A 157 -8.21 5.52 -11.66
C TYR A 157 -6.75 5.09 -11.42
N MET A 158 -6.46 4.22 -10.45
CA MET A 158 -5.10 3.81 -10.10
C MET A 158 -4.87 2.32 -10.38
N TYR A 159 -4.02 2.06 -11.37
CA TYR A 159 -3.57 0.74 -11.79
C TYR A 159 -2.20 0.44 -11.19
N PHE A 160 -1.99 -0.81 -10.80
CA PHE A 160 -0.74 -1.33 -10.23
C PHE A 160 -0.10 -0.36 -9.21
N PRO A 161 -0.80 -0.05 -8.10
CA PRO A 161 -0.24 0.76 -7.02
C PRO A 161 1.09 0.16 -6.55
N PHE A 162 2.12 0.99 -6.38
CA PHE A 162 3.47 0.52 -6.00
C PHE A 162 4.04 1.24 -4.79
N MET A 163 3.37 2.26 -4.25
CA MET A 163 3.80 2.90 -3.01
C MET A 163 2.63 3.30 -2.13
N THR A 164 2.75 3.07 -0.82
CA THR A 164 1.81 3.63 0.18
C THR A 164 2.53 4.29 1.34
N VAL A 165 1.83 5.23 1.96
CA VAL A 165 2.29 5.93 3.16
C VAL A 165 1.18 5.88 4.21
N GLU A 166 1.59 5.65 5.45
CA GLU A 166 0.72 5.68 6.62
C GLU A 166 1.37 6.57 7.69
N VAL A 167 0.61 7.55 8.15
CA VAL A 167 1.00 8.46 9.22
C VAL A 167 0.27 8.05 10.48
N LYS A 168 1.01 8.01 11.59
CA LYS A 168 0.42 7.75 12.90
C LYS A 168 0.98 8.69 13.94
N CYS A 169 0.29 8.89 15.05
CA CYS A 169 0.79 9.67 16.19
C CYS A 169 0.73 8.86 17.48
N GLY A 170 1.87 8.65 18.15
CA GLY A 170 1.94 7.99 19.47
C GLY A 170 2.95 6.83 19.53
N LYS A 171 3.24 6.32 20.75
CA LYS A 171 4.32 5.33 20.99
C LYS A 171 4.07 3.92 20.41
N ALA A 172 2.83 3.54 20.14
CA ALA A 172 2.44 2.21 19.65
C ALA A 172 1.78 2.28 18.26
N ALA A 173 2.17 3.27 17.45
CA ALA A 173 1.40 3.65 16.27
C ALA A 173 2.09 3.25 14.95
N LEU A 174 3.43 3.28 14.89
CA LEU A 174 4.15 2.90 13.66
C LEU A 174 4.07 1.42 13.30
N ASP A 175 3.90 0.52 14.28
CA ASP A 175 3.66 -0.90 13.98
C ASP A 175 2.27 -1.14 13.39
N ILE A 176 1.29 -0.28 13.70
CA ILE A 176 -0.03 -0.26 13.07
C ILE A 176 0.09 0.25 11.63
N ALA A 177 0.75 1.40 11.42
CA ALA A 177 1.05 1.95 10.09
C ALA A 177 1.74 0.90 9.19
N ASP A 178 2.74 0.23 9.74
CA ASP A 178 3.48 -0.85 9.11
C ASP A 178 2.60 -2.03 8.67
N ARG A 179 1.62 -2.42 9.50
CA ARG A 179 0.67 -3.51 9.18
C ARG A 179 -0.32 -3.08 8.11
N GLN A 180 -0.84 -1.85 8.18
CA GLN A 180 -1.73 -1.29 7.17
C GLN A 180 -1.04 -1.20 5.81
N ASN A 181 0.17 -0.63 5.78
CA ASN A 181 1.03 -0.61 4.60
C ASN A 181 1.31 -2.02 4.05
N ALA A 182 1.64 -2.98 4.92
CA ALA A 182 1.87 -4.36 4.48
C ALA A 182 0.60 -5.01 3.88
N HIS A 183 -0.59 -4.67 4.37
CA HIS A 183 -1.84 -5.14 3.77
C HIS A 183 -2.02 -4.56 2.36
N SER A 184 -1.89 -3.24 2.21
CA SER A 184 -2.01 -2.57 0.91
C SER A 184 -0.98 -3.11 -0.10
N MET A 185 0.29 -3.21 0.30
CA MET A 185 1.35 -3.68 -0.59
C MET A 185 1.26 -5.17 -0.92
N ALA A 186 0.64 -6.00 -0.07
CA ALA A 186 0.33 -7.37 -0.44
C ALA A 186 -0.69 -7.45 -1.59
N LEU A 187 -1.72 -6.59 -1.60
CA LEU A 187 -2.67 -6.50 -2.71
C LEU A 187 -1.98 -6.05 -4.00
N SER A 188 -1.18 -4.99 -3.92
CA SER A 188 -0.37 -4.47 -5.03
C SER A 188 0.49 -5.56 -5.67
N ILE A 189 1.28 -6.26 -4.87
CA ILE A 189 2.21 -7.28 -5.34
C ILE A 189 1.46 -8.48 -5.90
N ARG A 190 0.34 -8.87 -5.27
CA ARG A 190 -0.52 -9.94 -5.79
C ARG A 190 -1.00 -9.63 -7.20
N GLY A 191 -1.37 -8.38 -7.49
CA GLY A 191 -1.75 -7.94 -8.84
C GLY A 191 -0.64 -8.19 -9.87
N VAL A 192 0.58 -7.74 -9.55
CA VAL A 192 1.75 -7.95 -10.44
C VAL A 192 2.07 -9.44 -10.59
N VAL A 193 2.00 -10.23 -9.52
CA VAL A 193 2.23 -11.68 -9.59
C VAL A 193 1.19 -12.39 -10.45
N LYS A 194 -0.11 -12.05 -10.31
CA LYS A 194 -1.18 -12.62 -11.15
C LYS A 194 -0.96 -12.30 -12.63
N LEU A 195 -0.56 -11.08 -12.96
CA LEU A 195 -0.20 -10.69 -14.34
C LEU A 195 0.96 -11.54 -14.87
N PHE A 196 2.06 -11.66 -14.12
CA PHE A 196 3.24 -12.39 -14.57
C PHE A 196 2.99 -13.90 -14.67
N ARG A 197 2.14 -14.47 -13.81
CA ARG A 197 1.71 -15.86 -13.92
C ARG A 197 0.89 -16.11 -15.19
N ALA A 198 0.03 -15.18 -15.57
CA ALA A 198 -0.77 -15.29 -16.80
C ALA A 198 0.10 -15.42 -18.05
N VAL A 199 1.31 -14.88 -18.03
CA VAL A 199 2.31 -14.96 -19.11
C VAL A 199 3.49 -15.89 -18.78
N LYS A 200 3.42 -16.69 -17.71
CA LYS A 200 4.44 -17.67 -17.30
C LYS A 200 5.83 -17.09 -17.02
N ARG A 201 5.88 -15.85 -16.53
CA ARG A 201 7.10 -15.09 -16.19
C ARG A 201 7.26 -14.86 -14.69
N GLU A 202 6.49 -15.54 -13.85
CA GLU A 202 6.46 -15.31 -12.40
C GLU A 202 7.81 -15.52 -11.71
N LYS A 203 8.71 -16.33 -12.29
CA LYS A 203 10.08 -16.52 -11.77
C LYS A 203 10.92 -15.23 -11.79
N GLU A 204 10.59 -14.27 -12.66
CA GLU A 204 11.26 -12.94 -12.69
C GLU A 204 10.98 -12.12 -11.43
N LEU A 205 9.91 -12.43 -10.70
CA LEU A 205 9.45 -11.65 -9.56
C LEU A 205 9.96 -12.20 -8.22
N HIS A 206 10.43 -13.45 -8.19
CA HIS A 206 10.85 -14.11 -6.96
C HIS A 206 11.94 -13.29 -6.25
N ARG A 207 11.66 -12.85 -5.01
CA ARG A 207 12.53 -12.02 -4.17
C ARG A 207 12.82 -10.60 -4.70
N GLN A 208 12.15 -10.17 -5.76
CA GLN A 208 12.28 -8.80 -6.26
C GLN A 208 11.39 -7.83 -5.51
N ILE A 209 11.93 -6.65 -5.18
CA ILE A 209 11.09 -5.56 -4.67
C ILE A 209 10.19 -5.06 -5.78
N LEU A 210 8.88 -5.10 -5.53
CA LEU A 210 7.82 -4.70 -6.46
C LEU A 210 6.97 -3.55 -5.94
N ALA A 211 7.12 -3.17 -4.67
CA ALA A 211 6.44 -2.02 -4.10
C ALA A 211 7.20 -1.47 -2.89
N PHE A 212 6.90 -0.25 -2.48
CA PHE A 212 7.50 0.40 -1.31
C PHE A 212 6.43 0.86 -0.34
N SER A 213 6.79 1.01 0.93
CA SER A 213 5.95 1.76 1.85
C SER A 213 6.77 2.61 2.80
N ILE A 214 6.16 3.71 3.24
CA ILE A 214 6.73 4.59 4.24
C ILE A 214 5.73 4.70 5.40
N SER A 215 6.20 4.48 6.62
CA SER A 215 5.44 4.80 7.82
C SER A 215 6.14 5.94 8.54
N HIS A 216 5.41 6.94 9.01
CA HIS A 216 6.02 8.01 9.79
C HIS A 216 5.11 8.61 10.83
N ASP A 217 5.72 9.31 11.78
CA ASP A 217 5.02 10.13 12.77
C ASP A 217 5.65 11.53 12.82
N HIS A 218 5.59 12.17 13.99
CA HIS A 218 6.14 13.49 14.23
C HIS A 218 7.67 13.52 14.38
N CYS A 219 8.35 12.37 14.53
CA CYS A 219 9.82 12.31 14.63
C CYS A 219 10.50 11.13 13.91
N SER A 220 9.80 10.04 13.66
CA SER A 220 10.35 8.79 13.14
C SER A 220 9.82 8.46 11.75
N VAL A 221 10.66 7.83 10.93
CA VAL A 221 10.32 7.30 9.60
C VAL A 221 10.82 5.87 9.46
N GLY A 222 9.99 4.98 8.92
CA GLY A 222 10.36 3.64 8.45
C GLY A 222 10.10 3.50 6.96
N ILE A 223 11.13 3.08 6.20
CA ILE A 223 11.08 2.83 4.76
C ILE A 223 11.22 1.33 4.51
N TYR A 224 10.31 0.77 3.72
CA TYR A 224 10.26 -0.65 3.43
C TYR A 224 10.11 -0.92 1.93
N GLY A 225 10.75 -2.00 1.47
CA GLY A 225 10.46 -2.62 0.18
C GLY A 225 9.64 -3.88 0.39
N HIS A 226 8.69 -4.16 -0.50
CA HIS A 226 7.81 -5.32 -0.41
C HIS A 226 8.04 -6.23 -1.62
N TYR A 227 8.03 -7.54 -1.39
CA TYR A 227 8.40 -8.53 -2.39
C TYR A 227 7.66 -9.86 -2.20
N PRO A 228 7.49 -10.66 -3.27
CA PRO A 228 6.94 -12.00 -3.19
C PRO A 228 8.04 -13.08 -3.06
N MET A 229 7.75 -14.13 -2.31
CA MET A 229 8.40 -15.44 -2.43
C MET A 229 7.48 -16.34 -3.24
N ILE A 230 8.01 -16.90 -4.33
CA ILE A 230 7.25 -17.74 -5.27
C ILE A 230 7.85 -19.13 -5.28
N GLU A 231 7.04 -20.11 -4.87
CA GLU A 231 7.39 -21.53 -4.76
C GLU A 231 6.33 -22.35 -5.52
N GLY A 232 6.56 -22.53 -6.83
CA GLY A 232 5.55 -23.09 -7.73
C GLY A 232 4.28 -22.23 -7.72
N GLU A 233 3.13 -22.85 -7.39
CA GLU A 233 1.84 -22.17 -7.32
C GLU A 233 1.65 -21.32 -6.05
N LYS A 234 2.47 -21.55 -5.01
CA LYS A 234 2.37 -20.80 -3.76
C LYS A 234 3.11 -19.46 -3.88
N THR A 235 2.43 -18.39 -3.48
CA THR A 235 3.03 -17.07 -3.31
C THR A 235 2.82 -16.60 -1.87
N THR A 236 3.89 -16.16 -1.22
CA THR A 236 3.85 -15.47 0.07
C THR A 236 4.50 -14.10 -0.08
N TYR A 237 4.08 -13.14 0.75
CA TYR A 237 4.50 -11.74 0.64
C TYR A 237 5.30 -11.34 1.89
N TYR A 238 6.40 -10.64 1.68
CA TYR A 238 7.33 -10.22 2.72
C TYR A 238 7.71 -8.75 2.56
N ARG A 239 8.27 -8.18 3.62
CA ARG A 239 8.80 -6.81 3.60
C ARG A 239 10.24 -6.79 4.07
N HIS A 240 11.05 -5.99 3.41
CA HIS A 240 12.44 -5.73 3.75
C HIS A 240 12.55 -4.32 4.34
N ALA A 241 13.13 -4.18 5.53
CA ALA A 241 13.40 -2.87 6.13
C ALA A 241 14.59 -2.22 5.41
N ILE A 242 14.34 -1.17 4.64
CA ILE A 242 15.38 -0.45 3.89
C ILE A 242 16.09 0.53 4.82
N HIS A 243 15.33 1.31 5.59
CA HIS A 243 15.89 2.25 6.55
C HIS A 243 14.87 2.62 7.63
N LYS A 244 15.33 2.87 8.85
CA LYS A 244 14.51 3.35 9.97
C LYS A 244 15.32 4.39 10.74
N PHE A 245 14.74 5.57 10.94
CA PHE A 245 15.47 6.69 11.53
C PHE A 245 14.54 7.68 12.22
N ASP A 246 15.10 8.44 13.16
CA ASP A 246 14.47 9.63 13.74
C ASP A 246 14.99 10.85 12.98
N PHE A 247 14.11 11.52 12.25
CA PHE A 247 14.49 12.64 11.39
C PHE A 247 14.72 13.94 12.18
N THR A 248 14.38 13.97 13.48
CA THR A 248 14.59 15.11 14.39
C THR A 248 15.90 14.99 15.17
N SER A 249 16.48 13.79 15.22
CA SER A 249 17.77 13.51 15.84
C SER A 249 18.93 14.15 15.09
N LEU A 250 20.06 14.33 15.79
CA LEU A 250 21.32 14.85 15.23
C LEU A 250 21.11 16.15 14.43
N ASP A 251 20.41 17.11 15.03
CA ASP A 251 20.07 18.42 14.44
C ASP A 251 19.37 18.32 13.08
N GLY A 252 18.56 17.27 12.88
CA GLY A 252 17.80 17.04 11.67
C GLY A 252 18.65 16.55 10.49
N LYS A 253 19.74 15.84 10.75
CA LYS A 253 20.64 15.29 9.72
C LYS A 253 19.89 14.52 8.63
N GLU A 254 18.85 13.78 9.01
CA GLU A 254 18.07 12.91 8.11
C GLU A 254 16.71 13.46 7.69
N LYS A 255 16.42 14.75 7.97
CA LYS A 255 15.12 15.37 7.66
C LYS A 255 14.68 15.25 6.20
N TRP A 256 15.63 15.17 5.27
CA TRP A 256 15.33 15.03 3.84
C TRP A 256 15.47 13.60 3.29
N THR A 257 15.83 12.62 4.12
CA THR A 257 16.14 11.25 3.65
C THR A 257 14.93 10.60 2.97
N SER A 258 13.75 10.66 3.61
CA SER A 258 12.51 10.09 3.06
C SER A 258 12.04 10.81 1.80
N TYR A 259 12.11 12.15 1.78
CA TYR A 259 11.74 12.96 0.62
C TYR A 259 12.58 12.55 -0.60
N LYS A 260 13.91 12.51 -0.40
CA LYS A 260 14.85 12.13 -1.46
C LYS A 260 14.62 10.71 -1.95
N PHE A 261 14.38 9.78 -1.04
CA PHE A 261 14.01 8.41 -1.38
C PHE A 261 12.76 8.39 -2.28
N SER A 262 11.68 9.06 -1.90
CA SER A 262 10.44 9.09 -2.69
C SER A 262 10.65 9.68 -4.10
N MET A 263 11.39 10.79 -4.21
CA MET A 263 11.77 11.39 -5.49
C MET A 263 12.59 10.45 -6.38
N SER A 264 13.51 9.68 -5.79
CA SER A 264 14.30 8.68 -6.54
C SER A 264 13.48 7.45 -6.91
N VAL A 265 12.50 7.04 -6.10
CA VAL A 265 11.55 6.00 -6.52
C VAL A 265 10.79 6.47 -7.77
N TYR A 266 10.30 7.71 -7.79
CA TYR A 266 9.55 8.26 -8.93
C TYR A 266 10.39 8.39 -10.20
N ASN A 267 11.62 8.90 -10.08
CA ASN A 267 12.49 9.16 -11.23
C ASN A 267 13.23 7.93 -11.74
N ASP A 268 13.71 7.05 -10.86
CA ASP A 268 14.65 5.99 -11.24
C ASP A 268 13.99 4.60 -11.28
N TRP A 269 13.14 4.29 -10.29
CA TRP A 269 12.59 2.94 -10.13
C TRP A 269 11.26 2.75 -10.84
N ALA A 270 10.31 3.68 -10.66
CA ALA A 270 8.97 3.58 -11.23
C ALA A 270 8.94 3.43 -12.76
N PRO A 271 9.79 4.12 -13.56
CA PRO A 271 9.82 3.92 -15.00
C PRO A 271 10.26 2.50 -15.40
N SER A 272 11.19 1.91 -14.65
CA SER A 272 11.67 0.54 -14.89
C SER A 272 10.61 -0.49 -14.51
N HIS A 273 9.92 -0.26 -13.39
CA HIS A 273 8.80 -1.10 -12.96
C HIS A 273 7.63 -1.03 -13.96
N PHE A 274 7.30 0.16 -14.45
CA PHE A 274 6.29 0.37 -15.47
C PHE A 274 6.61 -0.39 -16.77
N LYS A 275 7.85 -0.27 -17.28
CA LYS A 275 8.29 -1.03 -18.46
C LYS A 275 8.15 -2.53 -18.28
N LYS A 276 8.47 -3.05 -17.09
CA LYS A 276 8.31 -4.46 -16.74
C LYS A 276 6.83 -4.89 -16.79
N ILE A 277 5.93 -4.10 -16.21
CA ILE A 277 4.47 -4.35 -16.27
C ILE A 277 3.98 -4.30 -17.73
N CYS A 278 4.33 -3.27 -18.48
CA CYS A 278 3.96 -3.15 -19.90
C CYS A 278 4.43 -4.35 -20.72
N SER A 279 5.66 -4.81 -20.50
CA SER A 279 6.19 -5.99 -21.19
C SER A 279 5.36 -7.24 -20.91
N ALA A 280 4.91 -7.46 -19.67
CA ALA A 280 4.04 -8.59 -19.36
C ALA A 280 2.63 -8.42 -19.97
N ILE A 281 2.06 -7.20 -19.97
CA ILE A 281 0.77 -6.94 -20.62
C ILE A 281 0.86 -7.19 -22.12
N ASP A 282 1.96 -6.82 -22.77
CA ASP A 282 2.16 -7.00 -24.21
C ASP A 282 2.16 -8.50 -24.60
N GLU A 283 2.44 -9.41 -23.67
CA GLU A 283 2.42 -10.86 -23.89
C GLU A 283 1.08 -11.53 -23.52
N LEU A 284 0.12 -10.78 -22.95
CA LEU A 284 -1.21 -11.33 -22.67
C LEU A 284 -1.92 -11.73 -23.98
N PRO A 285 -2.67 -12.85 -23.97
CA PRO A 285 -3.44 -13.27 -25.14
C PRO A 285 -4.51 -12.23 -25.45
N GLN A 286 -4.71 -11.93 -26.74
CA GLN A 286 -5.88 -11.17 -27.18
C GLN A 286 -7.11 -12.07 -27.07
N VAL A 287 -8.07 -11.67 -26.24
CA VAL A 287 -9.35 -12.36 -26.13
C VAL A 287 -10.32 -11.68 -27.11
N ASN A 288 -10.45 -12.24 -28.32
CA ASN A 288 -11.48 -11.81 -29.26
C ASN A 288 -12.83 -12.40 -28.81
N PHE A 289 -13.71 -11.57 -28.27
CA PHE A 289 -15.06 -11.97 -27.84
C PHE A 289 -16.02 -12.32 -29.00
N GLU A 290 -15.57 -12.25 -30.26
CA GLU A 290 -16.43 -12.49 -31.45
C GLU A 290 -16.68 -13.97 -31.81
N VAL A 291 -16.05 -14.96 -31.14
CA VAL A 291 -16.14 -16.38 -31.55
C VAL A 291 -17.11 -17.22 -30.68
N SER A 292 -18.01 -16.59 -29.93
CA SER A 292 -19.00 -17.33 -29.11
C SER A 292 -20.42 -17.34 -29.69
N GLN A 293 -20.72 -16.57 -30.75
CA GLN A 293 -22.06 -16.58 -31.38
C GLN A 293 -22.14 -17.43 -32.67
N ALA A 294 -21.01 -17.78 -33.30
CA ALA A 294 -21.03 -18.55 -34.55
C ALA A 294 -21.16 -20.08 -34.35
N SER A 295 -20.97 -20.58 -33.13
CA SER A 295 -20.93 -22.03 -32.84
C SER A 295 -22.28 -22.64 -32.44
N GLN A 296 -23.38 -21.87 -32.46
CA GLN A 296 -24.73 -22.37 -32.11
C GLN A 296 -25.77 -22.27 -33.24
N ILE A 297 -25.41 -21.83 -34.45
CA ILE A 297 -26.34 -21.78 -35.59
C ILE A 297 -25.87 -22.74 -36.69
N SER A 298 -25.83 -24.03 -36.38
CA SER A 298 -25.91 -25.06 -37.42
C SER A 298 -26.44 -26.35 -36.80
N GLN A 299 -27.75 -26.39 -36.61
CA GLN A 299 -28.61 -27.58 -36.69
C GLN A 299 -30.00 -27.23 -36.15
N GLN A 300 -30.90 -26.77 -37.02
CA GLN A 300 -32.31 -27.12 -36.90
C GLN A 300 -33.02 -27.03 -38.26
N PRO A 301 -33.86 -28.02 -38.65
CA PRO A 301 -34.65 -27.97 -39.87
C PRO A 301 -35.94 -27.16 -39.70
N GLU A 302 -36.39 -26.58 -40.80
CA GLU A 302 -37.63 -25.82 -40.98
C GLU A 302 -38.89 -26.58 -40.55
N VAL A 303 -39.77 -25.94 -39.77
CA VAL A 303 -41.23 -26.13 -39.89
C VAL A 303 -41.94 -24.80 -39.58
N LEU A 304 -42.76 -24.34 -40.53
CA LEU A 304 -43.68 -23.22 -40.44
C LEU A 304 -44.74 -23.41 -39.34
N HIS A 305 -45.13 -22.34 -38.64
CA HIS A 305 -46.54 -21.93 -38.57
C HIS A 305 -46.73 -20.49 -38.05
N GLN A 306 -47.53 -19.75 -38.82
CA GLN A 306 -48.04 -18.41 -38.53
C GLN A 306 -48.93 -18.39 -37.29
N SER A 307 -48.88 -17.29 -36.53
CA SER A 307 -50.08 -16.55 -36.10
C SER A 307 -49.70 -15.12 -35.71
N GLU A 308 -50.29 -14.17 -36.42
CA GLU A 308 -50.31 -12.74 -36.17
C GLU A 308 -50.93 -12.44 -34.80
N LEU A 309 -50.48 -11.39 -34.12
CA LEU A 309 -51.39 -10.40 -33.55
C LEU A 309 -50.65 -9.06 -33.37
N SER A 310 -51.34 -8.05 -33.85
CA SER A 310 -51.04 -6.65 -34.15
C SER A 310 -50.97 -5.68 -32.96
N PHE A 311 -50.12 -4.63 -33.12
CA PHE A 311 -50.31 -3.19 -32.74
C PHE A 311 -50.43 -2.87 -31.22
N SER A 312 -50.00 -1.72 -30.65
CA SER A 312 -49.51 -0.42 -31.14
C SER A 312 -48.87 0.37 -29.98
N GLU A 313 -48.12 1.42 -30.33
CA GLU A 313 -47.53 2.47 -29.47
C GLU A 313 -48.52 3.25 -28.57
N SER A 314 -48.06 3.75 -27.41
CA SER A 314 -47.89 5.21 -27.16
C SER A 314 -47.74 5.60 -25.67
N THR A 315 -46.73 6.44 -25.42
CA THR A 315 -46.58 7.59 -24.48
C THR A 315 -47.36 7.70 -23.16
N GLY A 316 -46.65 8.10 -22.09
CA GLY A 316 -47.24 8.76 -20.93
C GLY A 316 -46.21 9.25 -19.88
N LEU A 317 -45.89 10.55 -19.91
CA LEU A 317 -45.17 11.29 -18.86
C LEU A 317 -46.06 11.49 -17.63
N SER A 318 -45.49 11.41 -16.42
CA SER A 318 -45.94 12.18 -15.25
C SER A 318 -44.84 12.34 -14.20
N GLN A 319 -44.67 13.57 -13.74
CA GLN A 319 -43.81 13.98 -12.64
C GLN A 319 -44.44 13.70 -11.27
N GLY A 320 -43.60 13.56 -10.25
CA GLY A 320 -43.98 13.68 -8.84
C GLY A 320 -42.75 13.86 -7.95
N VAL A 321 -42.62 15.04 -7.34
CA VAL A 321 -41.50 15.52 -6.51
C VAL A 321 -41.68 15.14 -5.04
N GLY A 322 -40.56 14.94 -4.33
CA GLY A 322 -40.41 15.02 -2.87
C GLY A 322 -39.31 14.06 -2.41
N GLY A 323 -38.28 14.41 -1.65
CA GLY A 323 -37.90 15.60 -0.90
C GLY A 323 -36.94 15.12 0.20
N VAL A 324 -35.71 15.64 0.19
CA VAL A 324 -34.76 15.86 1.31
C VAL A 324 -34.50 14.70 2.30
N ASP A 325 -33.25 14.22 2.38
CA ASP A 325 -32.46 14.34 3.62
C ASP A 325 -30.96 14.07 3.39
N ILE A 326 -30.16 15.09 3.70
CA ILE A 326 -28.71 15.06 3.81
C ILE A 326 -28.40 14.84 5.29
N GLN A 327 -27.76 13.72 5.64
CA GLN A 327 -27.02 13.64 6.89
C GLN A 327 -25.76 12.80 6.71
N GLY A 328 -24.62 13.51 6.63
CA GLY A 328 -23.29 12.93 6.67
C GLY A 328 -23.05 12.27 8.03
N SER A 329 -22.72 10.99 7.99
CA SER A 329 -22.28 10.23 9.16
C SER A 329 -20.82 10.55 9.44
N SER A 330 -20.60 11.36 10.47
CA SER A 330 -19.35 11.41 11.23
C SER A 330 -19.45 10.32 12.31
N PHE A 331 -18.57 9.32 12.26
CA PHE A 331 -18.50 8.30 13.32
C PHE A 331 -17.19 8.46 14.09
N THR A 332 -17.27 9.20 15.19
CA THR A 332 -16.31 9.11 16.30
C THR A 332 -16.78 7.99 17.22
N SER A 333 -16.08 6.85 17.24
CA SER A 333 -16.30 5.84 18.26
C SER A 333 -15.58 6.26 19.55
N VAL A 334 -16.39 6.67 20.53
CA VAL A 334 -16.04 6.79 21.95
C VAL A 334 -15.67 5.40 22.46
N LEU A 335 -14.49 5.25 23.04
CA LEU A 335 -14.13 4.08 23.85
C LEU A 335 -14.51 4.39 25.30
N GLU A 336 -15.47 3.64 25.84
CA GLU A 336 -15.75 3.57 27.26
C GLU A 336 -14.65 2.77 27.95
N GLU A 337 -14.05 3.39 28.97
CA GLU A 337 -13.24 2.73 29.98
C GLU A 337 -14.12 1.82 30.82
N ALA A 338 -13.74 0.54 30.92
CA ALA A 338 -14.20 -0.33 31.99
C ALA A 338 -12.97 -0.88 32.72
N ASP A 339 -12.73 -0.26 33.86
CA ASP A 339 -11.75 -0.62 34.86
C ASP A 339 -12.11 -2.00 35.46
N GLY A 340 -11.11 -2.86 35.59
CA GLY A 340 -11.30 -4.28 35.93
C GLY A 340 -10.02 -4.90 36.47
N LEU A 341 -9.64 -4.46 37.67
CA LEU A 341 -8.63 -5.07 38.52
C LEU A 341 -8.80 -6.60 38.63
N GLN A 342 -7.77 -7.35 38.24
CA GLN A 342 -7.48 -8.65 38.84
C GLN A 342 -5.97 -8.94 38.83
N ASN A 343 -5.40 -8.85 40.04
CA ASN A 343 -4.07 -9.29 40.40
C ASN A 343 -3.94 -10.81 40.20
N VAL A 344 -2.91 -11.24 39.45
CA VAL A 344 -2.29 -12.56 39.66
C VAL A 344 -0.78 -12.40 39.56
N ALA A 345 -0.14 -12.36 40.73
CA ALA A 345 1.29 -12.54 40.87
C ALA A 345 1.62 -14.03 40.72
N MET A 346 2.56 -14.37 39.85
CA MET A 346 3.20 -15.70 39.80
C MET A 346 4.69 -15.50 39.92
N GLY A 347 5.24 -16.01 41.03
CA GLY A 347 6.62 -15.84 41.45
C GLY A 347 7.62 -16.64 40.61
N ALA A 348 8.80 -16.06 40.47
CA ALA A 348 10.01 -16.76 40.05
C ALA A 348 10.81 -17.18 41.30
N PRO A 349 11.34 -18.41 41.37
CA PRO A 349 12.23 -18.79 42.45
C PRO A 349 13.66 -18.32 42.16
N VAL A 350 14.23 -17.65 43.18
CA VAL A 350 15.65 -17.38 43.34
C VAL A 350 16.37 -18.69 43.66
N THR A 351 17.52 -18.94 43.04
CA THR A 351 18.50 -19.90 43.56
C THR A 351 19.85 -19.19 43.67
N GLN A 352 20.40 -19.24 44.88
CA GLN A 352 21.65 -18.62 45.30
C GLN A 352 22.80 -19.66 45.30
N GLN A 353 24.02 -19.13 45.21
CA GLN A 353 25.34 -19.67 45.58
C GLN A 353 26.12 -20.52 44.56
N SER A 354 27.22 -19.95 44.08
CA SER A 354 28.56 -20.28 44.62
C SER A 354 29.54 -19.13 44.39
N GLU A 355 30.17 -18.69 45.48
CA GLU A 355 31.31 -17.78 45.50
C GLU A 355 32.60 -18.57 45.20
N GLU A 356 33.53 -17.98 44.46
CA GLU A 356 34.96 -17.94 44.81
C GLU A 356 35.74 -17.10 43.78
N GLY A 357 36.65 -16.24 44.26
CA GLY A 357 37.86 -15.90 43.50
C GLY A 357 38.17 -14.44 43.20
N SER A 358 38.85 -13.80 44.17
CA SER A 358 39.97 -12.86 43.98
C SER A 358 39.70 -11.42 43.51
N ALA A 359 40.00 -10.50 44.44
CA ALA A 359 40.12 -9.07 44.25
C ALA A 359 41.45 -8.68 43.58
N GLU A 360 41.41 -7.70 42.68
CA GLU A 360 42.52 -6.76 42.47
C GLU A 360 41.97 -5.40 42.02
N ALA A 361 42.31 -4.37 42.78
CA ALA A 361 41.80 -3.01 42.65
C ALA A 361 42.66 -2.19 41.69
N PHE A 362 42.03 -1.46 40.76
CA PHE A 362 42.68 -0.38 40.02
C PHE A 362 42.03 0.97 40.35
N ASN A 363 42.87 1.87 40.84
CA ASN A 363 42.56 3.12 41.50
C ASN A 363 42.47 4.26 40.46
N MET A 364 41.34 4.96 40.39
CA MET A 364 41.17 6.16 39.54
C MET A 364 41.51 7.44 40.31
N SER A 365 42.57 8.13 39.89
CA SER A 365 42.94 9.46 40.39
C SER A 365 42.10 10.57 39.74
N LYS A 366 41.27 11.25 40.55
CA LYS A 366 40.63 12.53 40.20
C LYS A 366 41.57 13.70 40.55
N LYS A 367 42.05 14.43 39.54
CA LYS A 367 42.72 15.74 39.72
C LYS A 367 41.68 16.83 39.99
N ARG A 368 41.75 17.46 41.16
CA ARG A 368 41.12 18.75 41.49
C ARG A 368 41.95 19.89 40.88
N ARG A 369 41.30 20.79 40.15
CA ARG A 369 41.81 22.14 39.83
C ARG A 369 41.39 23.09 40.94
N THR A 370 42.36 23.75 41.56
CA THR A 370 42.17 24.92 42.44
C THR A 370 42.25 26.19 41.60
N PHE A 371 41.29 27.10 41.82
CA PHE A 371 41.37 28.49 41.40
C PHE A 371 42.25 29.27 42.39
N ARG A 372 43.11 30.13 41.85
CA ARG A 372 43.56 31.37 42.48
C ARG A 372 43.69 32.42 41.40
#